data_AF-A0A3Q9BXX8-F1
#
_entry.id   AF-A0A3Q9BXX8-F1
#
_cell.length_a   1.000
_cell.length_b   1.000
_cell.length_c   1.000
_cell.angle_alpha   90.00
_cell.angle_beta   90.00
_cell.angle_gamma   90.00
#
_symmetry.space_group_name_H-M   'P 1'
#
loop_
_entity.id
_entity.type
_entity.pdbx_description
1 polymer ?
#
loop_
_entity_poly.entity_id
_entity_poly.type
_entity_poly.pdbx_seq_one_letter_code
_entity_poly.pdbx_strand_id
1 'polypeptide(L)'
;MIDHLNFPQGWSTCLVGEAGEAIVGQQRTPAAANGPDNRPYLRVANVFDDCLDLEELATMSFSPEARLRYRLQAGDVLLCEGQSRELVGRCALFNGEVEELYFQNHVIRFRPHEEIHPDFALLVFRAYQYSGIFSALARGTTNIVNLGLKRFRGLPFPVPPLEVQREISERSRQVQDLLDLTTDALQKTSPMVSDLPQKVRDRIILGDTCLDLDTTPELNEGEWRKASEVVGESSPIVYGILQPGPDISGEDGVPYIRGQDLREGEILEQQLRRTSPEIAQKYERSALRPGDVLLGIIRHTRVAIVPQELDGAQITQGTARLRPAAEIDSSFLAHWLASGAAQAWLRGRMRGINMPGLNLADVRQLPVPLFSVEKQRELVTLLDDAIAELDLLREKIETGLNRSNMIERALIVSLAYGALAEEISREQPGRGTSANLVSSLRAKAGNESRESRKKAVVAKKRTPAKANIKVTPSRDRLIEALRAAGTRATPEELYASLALTEQDIDEFYSLLRELETNGLVQVHRPDDTSVFLEVSS
;
A
#
# COMPACT_ATOMS: atom_id res chain seq x y z
N MET A 1 -1.27 -9.06 -25.06
CA MET A 1 -2.06 -9.35 -23.84
C MET A 1 -3.56 -9.33 -24.12
N ILE A 2 -4.14 -8.28 -24.72
CA ILE A 2 -5.56 -8.27 -25.11
C ILE A 2 -5.83 -9.29 -26.24
N ASP A 3 -4.87 -9.48 -27.15
CA ASP A 3 -4.95 -10.45 -28.26
C ASP A 3 -4.93 -11.94 -27.81
N HIS A 4 -4.85 -12.21 -26.49
CA HIS A 4 -4.88 -13.56 -25.91
C HIS A 4 -6.08 -13.81 -25.01
N LEU A 5 -7.07 -12.90 -24.99
CA LEU A 5 -8.35 -13.15 -24.34
C LEU A 5 -9.09 -14.27 -25.07
N ASN A 6 -9.01 -15.49 -24.54
CA ASN A 6 -9.75 -16.63 -25.02
C ASN A 6 -11.00 -16.80 -24.18
N PHE A 7 -12.16 -16.49 -24.77
CA PHE A 7 -13.45 -16.74 -24.14
C PHE A 7 -13.94 -18.16 -24.44
N PRO A 8 -14.78 -18.75 -23.57
CA PRO A 8 -15.33 -20.08 -23.77
C PRO A 8 -16.02 -20.26 -25.13
N GLN A 9 -15.94 -21.47 -25.69
CA GLN A 9 -16.53 -21.76 -26.99
C GLN A 9 -18.05 -21.57 -26.95
N GLY A 10 -18.58 -20.83 -27.93
CA GLY A 10 -20.02 -20.52 -28.02
C GLY A 10 -20.42 -19.20 -27.36
N TRP A 11 -19.51 -18.55 -26.61
CA TRP A 11 -19.72 -17.18 -26.17
C TRP A 11 -19.39 -16.20 -27.31
N SER A 12 -20.28 -15.24 -27.51
CA SER A 12 -20.11 -14.09 -28.37
C SER A 12 -19.54 -12.93 -27.57
N THR A 13 -18.90 -12.00 -28.28
CA THR A 13 -18.27 -10.82 -27.67
C THR A 13 -18.85 -9.53 -28.22
N CYS A 14 -18.90 -8.51 -27.37
CA CYS A 14 -19.15 -7.13 -27.73
C CYS A 14 -18.03 -6.25 -27.13
N LEU A 15 -18.10 -4.94 -27.34
CA LEU A 15 -17.25 -4.00 -26.60
C LEU A 15 -17.89 -3.66 -25.25
N VAL A 16 -17.08 -3.31 -24.25
CA VAL A 16 -17.58 -2.81 -22.95
C VAL A 16 -18.56 -1.65 -23.15
N GLY A 17 -18.27 -0.72 -24.06
CA GLY A 17 -19.18 0.40 -24.36
C GLY A 17 -20.49 0.00 -25.06
N GLU A 18 -20.60 -1.23 -25.56
CA GLU A 18 -21.85 -1.81 -26.09
C GLU A 18 -22.60 -2.61 -25.03
N ALA A 19 -21.90 -3.18 -24.04
CA ALA A 19 -22.47 -3.94 -22.93
C ALA A 19 -23.19 -3.07 -21.89
N GLY A 20 -22.84 -1.79 -21.81
CA GLY A 20 -23.44 -0.86 -20.86
C GLY A 20 -22.92 0.57 -20.95
N GLU A 21 -23.51 1.46 -20.16
CA GLU A 21 -23.14 2.87 -20.09
C GLU A 21 -21.99 3.10 -19.12
N ALA A 22 -20.78 3.33 -19.65
CA ALA A 22 -19.61 3.73 -18.86
C ALA A 22 -19.43 5.25 -18.85
N ILE A 23 -19.38 5.93 -17.71
CA ILE A 23 -19.05 7.38 -17.63
C ILE A 23 -18.07 7.67 -16.48
N VAL A 24 -17.32 8.77 -16.58
CA VAL A 24 -16.54 9.32 -15.47
C VAL A 24 -17.39 10.31 -14.66
N GLY A 25 -17.09 10.43 -13.37
CA GLY A 25 -17.83 11.28 -12.44
C GLY A 25 -17.53 12.77 -12.59
N GLN A 26 -18.09 13.57 -11.67
CA GLN A 26 -17.92 15.02 -11.68
C GLN A 26 -16.52 15.43 -11.19
N GLN A 27 -15.91 16.41 -11.87
CA GLN A 27 -14.67 17.03 -11.41
C GLN A 27 -14.94 18.01 -10.28
N ARG A 28 -14.05 18.04 -9.29
CA ARG A 28 -14.11 18.99 -8.17
C ARG A 28 -13.59 20.38 -8.58
N THR A 29 -14.40 21.12 -9.32
CA THR A 29 -14.14 22.53 -9.64
C THR A 29 -14.42 23.43 -8.42
N PRO A 30 -13.91 24.68 -8.36
CA PRO A 30 -14.22 25.59 -7.26
C PRO A 30 -15.73 25.80 -7.04
N ALA A 31 -16.51 25.83 -8.13
CA ALA A 31 -17.96 25.90 -8.07
C ALA A 31 -18.61 24.64 -7.49
N ALA A 32 -18.08 23.45 -7.80
CA ALA A 32 -18.53 22.20 -7.19
C ALA A 32 -18.09 22.08 -5.72
N ALA A 33 -16.94 22.65 -5.36
CA ALA A 33 -16.42 22.59 -3.98
C ALA A 33 -17.16 23.52 -3.02
N ASN A 34 -17.61 24.69 -3.49
CA ASN A 34 -18.23 25.74 -2.67
C ASN A 34 -19.70 26.01 -3.02
N GLY A 35 -20.31 25.16 -3.84
CA GLY A 35 -21.66 25.34 -4.32
C GLY A 35 -22.72 25.02 -3.25
N PRO A 36 -23.96 25.52 -3.42
CA PRO A 36 -25.08 25.11 -2.57
C PRO A 36 -25.43 23.62 -2.82
N ASP A 37 -26.06 22.96 -1.84
CA ASP A 37 -26.53 21.56 -1.95
C ASP A 37 -25.42 20.50 -2.09
N ASN A 38 -24.59 20.39 -1.05
CA ASN A 38 -23.53 19.39 -0.95
C ASN A 38 -24.11 17.98 -0.78
N ARG A 39 -23.65 17.04 -1.61
CA ARG A 39 -24.05 15.63 -1.58
C ARG A 39 -22.85 14.71 -1.46
N PRO A 40 -23.01 13.52 -0.85
CA PRO A 40 -21.92 12.58 -0.70
C PRO A 40 -21.49 12.00 -2.05
N TYR A 41 -20.20 11.73 -2.20
CA TYR A 41 -19.67 11.11 -3.42
C TYR A 41 -18.53 10.13 -3.13
N LEU A 42 -18.39 9.14 -4.01
CA LEU A 42 -17.27 8.21 -4.03
C LEU A 42 -16.05 8.81 -4.74
N ARG A 43 -14.91 8.74 -4.07
CA ARG A 43 -13.57 8.99 -4.62
C ARG A 43 -12.81 7.66 -4.76
N VAL A 44 -11.64 7.70 -5.38
CA VAL A 44 -10.75 6.52 -5.51
C VAL A 44 -10.45 5.86 -4.16
N ALA A 45 -10.42 6.65 -3.07
CA ALA A 45 -10.22 6.12 -1.72
C ALA A 45 -11.38 5.26 -1.20
N ASN A 46 -12.58 5.37 -1.79
CA ASN A 46 -13.77 4.64 -1.36
C ASN A 46 -14.02 3.35 -2.16
N VAL A 47 -13.30 3.13 -3.27
CA VAL A 47 -13.50 1.95 -4.12
C VAL A 47 -12.35 0.98 -3.87
N PHE A 48 -12.66 -0.10 -3.16
CA PHE A 48 -11.76 -1.22 -2.90
C PHE A 48 -12.04 -2.37 -3.88
N ASP A 49 -11.32 -3.47 -3.71
CA ASP A 49 -11.53 -4.67 -4.50
C ASP A 49 -12.79 -5.38 -3.99
N ASP A 50 -13.85 -5.39 -4.81
CA ASP A 50 -15.17 -5.92 -4.49
C ASP A 50 -15.87 -5.33 -3.25
N CYS A 51 -15.41 -4.16 -2.79
CA CYS A 51 -15.97 -3.51 -1.61
C CYS A 51 -15.99 -1.99 -1.78
N LEU A 52 -17.06 -1.36 -1.28
CA LEU A 52 -17.19 0.10 -1.20
C LEU A 52 -17.08 0.53 0.25
N ASP A 53 -16.14 1.43 0.54
CA ASP A 53 -16.09 2.13 1.82
C ASP A 53 -17.06 3.32 1.80
N LEU A 54 -18.15 3.15 2.54
CA LEU A 54 -19.24 4.11 2.66
C LEU A 54 -19.24 4.82 4.02
N GLU A 55 -18.27 4.55 4.90
CA GLU A 55 -18.20 5.15 6.24
C GLU A 55 -17.71 6.60 6.15
N GLU A 56 -16.69 6.87 5.32
CA GLU A 56 -16.09 8.20 5.17
C GLU A 56 -16.28 8.79 3.76
N LEU A 57 -17.48 9.35 3.55
CA LEU A 57 -17.84 10.01 2.28
C LEU A 57 -17.57 11.51 2.32
N ALA A 58 -16.79 11.99 1.35
CA ALA A 58 -16.64 13.41 1.10
C ALA A 58 -17.90 13.98 0.43
N THR A 59 -18.08 15.30 0.51
CA THR A 59 -19.22 15.98 -0.10
C THR A 59 -18.79 17.04 -1.11
N MET A 60 -19.61 17.24 -2.15
CA MET A 60 -19.48 18.36 -3.10
C MET A 60 -20.87 18.73 -3.67
N SER A 61 -20.98 19.90 -4.28
CA SER A 61 -22.21 20.38 -4.88
C SER A 61 -22.47 19.72 -6.25
N PHE A 62 -23.72 19.28 -6.44
CA PHE A 62 -24.22 18.73 -7.70
C PHE A 62 -25.46 19.51 -8.16
N SER A 63 -25.40 20.11 -9.36
CA SER A 63 -26.58 20.77 -9.95
C SER A 63 -27.69 19.75 -10.20
N PRO A 64 -28.97 20.17 -10.33
CA PRO A 64 -30.07 19.26 -10.68
C PRO A 64 -29.79 18.39 -11.91
N GLU A 65 -29.14 18.94 -12.94
CA GLU A 65 -28.75 18.22 -14.15
C GLU A 65 -27.60 17.23 -13.88
N ALA A 66 -26.61 17.63 -13.07
CA ALA A 66 -25.52 16.75 -12.67
C ALA A 66 -26.03 15.57 -11.84
N ARG A 67 -27.02 15.80 -10.97
CA ARG A 67 -27.65 14.75 -10.16
C ARG A 67 -28.32 13.69 -11.02
N LEU A 68 -29.05 14.10 -12.06
CA LEU A 68 -29.67 13.15 -13.00
C LEU A 68 -28.64 12.27 -13.73
N ARG A 69 -27.42 12.78 -13.94
CA ARG A 69 -26.37 12.08 -14.66
C ARG A 69 -25.50 11.18 -13.77
N TYR A 70 -25.13 11.67 -12.59
CA TYR A 70 -24.12 11.04 -11.74
C TYR A 70 -24.69 10.27 -10.55
N ARG A 71 -26.01 10.28 -10.34
CA ARG A 71 -26.61 9.47 -9.27
C ARG A 71 -26.38 7.99 -9.53
N LEU A 72 -25.84 7.31 -8.54
CA LEU A 72 -25.66 5.87 -8.55
C LEU A 72 -26.99 5.14 -8.38
N GLN A 73 -27.06 3.97 -8.99
CA GLN A 73 -28.19 3.06 -8.96
C GLN A 73 -27.69 1.66 -8.62
N ALA A 74 -28.51 0.89 -7.92
CA ALA A 74 -28.21 -0.51 -7.65
C ALA A 74 -27.90 -1.25 -8.96
N GLY A 75 -26.79 -1.99 -8.99
CA GLY A 75 -26.27 -2.64 -10.19
C GLY A 75 -25.18 -1.84 -10.93
N ASP A 76 -24.86 -0.61 -10.50
CA ASP A 76 -23.71 0.12 -11.01
C ASP A 76 -22.41 -0.52 -10.54
N VAL A 77 -21.47 -0.75 -11.46
CA VAL A 77 -20.11 -1.21 -11.15
C VAL A 77 -19.16 -0.02 -11.21
N LEU A 78 -18.46 0.24 -10.11
CA LEU A 78 -17.55 1.37 -9.94
C LEU A 78 -16.12 0.88 -10.16
N LEU A 79 -15.31 1.61 -10.92
CA LEU A 79 -13.92 1.27 -11.21
C LEU A 79 -13.00 2.46 -10.94
N CYS A 80 -11.87 2.22 -10.28
CA CYS A 80 -10.80 3.19 -10.13
C CYS A 80 -10.11 3.44 -11.49
N GLU A 81 -10.21 4.65 -12.02
CA GLU A 81 -9.60 4.99 -13.31
C GLU A 81 -8.08 5.09 -13.21
N GLY A 82 -7.53 5.61 -12.10
CA GLY A 82 -6.09 5.77 -11.95
C GLY A 82 -5.57 5.71 -10.52
N GLN A 83 -4.48 4.96 -10.36
CA GLN A 83 -3.71 4.72 -9.14
C GLN A 83 -2.30 4.23 -9.54
N SER A 84 -1.59 3.55 -8.62
CA SER A 84 -0.45 2.72 -8.97
C SER A 84 -0.82 1.65 -10.00
N ARG A 85 0.19 1.18 -10.71
CA ARG A 85 0.04 0.27 -11.87
C ARG A 85 -0.60 -1.08 -11.54
N GLU A 86 -0.54 -1.50 -10.29
CA GLU A 86 -1.09 -2.76 -9.79
C GLU A 86 -2.53 -2.63 -9.27
N LEU A 87 -2.94 -1.41 -8.90
CA LEU A 87 -4.26 -1.13 -8.31
C LEU A 87 -5.24 -0.49 -9.31
N VAL A 88 -4.79 -0.23 -10.54
CA VAL A 88 -5.64 0.32 -11.60
C VAL A 88 -6.76 -0.66 -11.94
N GLY A 89 -8.00 -0.14 -11.97
CA GLY A 89 -9.18 -0.93 -12.28
C GLY A 89 -9.77 -1.74 -11.12
N ARG A 90 -9.33 -1.49 -9.86
CA ARG A 90 -10.09 -1.91 -8.67
C ARG A 90 -11.55 -1.54 -8.83
N CYS A 91 -12.43 -2.52 -8.64
CA CYS A 91 -13.83 -2.33 -8.88
C CYS A 91 -14.72 -3.00 -7.84
N ALA A 92 -15.90 -2.41 -7.63
CA ALA A 92 -16.90 -2.89 -6.70
C ALA A 92 -18.31 -2.62 -7.24
N LEU A 93 -19.25 -3.47 -6.85
CA LEU A 93 -20.67 -3.31 -7.16
C LEU A 93 -21.33 -2.40 -6.13
N PHE A 94 -22.20 -1.50 -6.59
CA PHE A 94 -23.07 -0.72 -5.71
C PHE A 94 -24.45 -1.37 -5.65
N ASN A 95 -24.90 -1.75 -4.44
CA ASN A 95 -26.17 -2.44 -4.23
C ASN A 95 -27.31 -1.50 -3.84
N GLY A 96 -27.07 -0.20 -3.79
CA GLY A 96 -28.08 0.79 -3.39
C GLY A 96 -28.13 1.01 -1.88
N GLU A 97 -27.01 0.79 -1.18
CA GLU A 97 -26.85 0.97 0.27
C GLU A 97 -27.13 2.42 0.71
N VAL A 98 -26.91 3.39 -0.19
CA VAL A 98 -27.15 4.83 0.04
C VAL A 98 -28.08 5.37 -1.05
N GLU A 99 -29.21 5.95 -0.65
CA GLU A 99 -30.24 6.38 -1.61
C GLU A 99 -29.74 7.47 -2.59
N GLU A 100 -28.94 8.41 -2.11
CA GLU A 100 -28.46 9.55 -2.90
C GLU A 100 -26.94 9.68 -2.84
N LEU A 101 -26.26 8.91 -3.70
CA LEU A 101 -24.81 8.83 -3.80
C LEU A 101 -24.32 9.15 -5.22
N TYR A 102 -23.19 9.86 -5.30
CA TYR A 102 -22.55 10.30 -6.55
C TYR A 102 -21.09 9.83 -6.62
N PHE A 103 -20.34 10.23 -7.65
CA PHE A 103 -18.95 9.83 -7.82
C PHE A 103 -18.11 10.89 -8.54
N GLN A 104 -16.81 10.88 -8.28
CA GLN A 104 -15.83 11.83 -8.79
C GLN A 104 -15.22 11.39 -10.15
N ASN A 105 -14.61 12.33 -10.88
CA ASN A 105 -13.96 12.15 -12.18
C ASN A 105 -12.90 11.04 -12.27
N HIS A 106 -12.34 10.55 -11.16
CA HIS A 106 -11.37 9.44 -11.15
C HIS A 106 -12.00 8.07 -10.88
N VAL A 107 -13.33 8.03 -10.78
CA VAL A 107 -14.12 6.81 -10.70
C VAL A 107 -14.93 6.70 -12.00
N ILE A 108 -14.80 5.56 -12.67
CA ILE A 108 -15.65 5.18 -13.79
C ILE A 108 -16.84 4.43 -13.22
N ARG A 109 -18.05 4.82 -13.59
CA ARG A 109 -19.26 4.03 -13.36
C ARG A 109 -19.63 3.31 -14.64
N PHE A 110 -19.69 2.00 -14.60
CA PHE A 110 -20.27 1.14 -15.62
C PHE A 110 -21.66 0.70 -15.19
N ARG A 111 -22.68 1.06 -15.97
CA ARG A 111 -24.06 0.61 -15.79
C ARG A 111 -24.40 -0.43 -16.85
N PRO A 112 -24.53 -1.72 -16.49
CA PRO A 112 -24.86 -2.77 -17.46
C PRO A 112 -26.24 -2.56 -18.08
N HIS A 113 -26.41 -2.94 -19.33
CA HIS A 113 -27.75 -3.11 -19.92
C HIS A 113 -28.41 -4.40 -19.43
N GLU A 114 -29.73 -4.55 -19.65
CA GLU A 114 -30.53 -5.68 -19.14
C GLU A 114 -30.04 -7.07 -19.59
N GLU A 115 -29.31 -7.16 -20.70
CA GLU A 115 -28.70 -8.40 -21.18
C GLU A 115 -27.48 -8.85 -20.37
N ILE A 116 -26.95 -7.97 -19.51
CA ILE A 116 -25.75 -8.19 -18.71
C ILE A 116 -26.10 -8.17 -17.22
N HIS A 117 -25.81 -9.25 -16.52
CA HIS A 117 -25.97 -9.32 -15.07
C HIS A 117 -24.89 -8.46 -14.38
N PRO A 118 -25.25 -7.58 -13.42
CA PRO A 118 -24.29 -6.68 -12.77
C PRO A 118 -23.10 -7.38 -12.11
N ASP A 119 -23.35 -8.46 -11.36
CA ASP A 119 -22.26 -9.24 -10.74
C ASP A 119 -21.36 -9.93 -11.76
N PHE A 120 -21.90 -10.29 -12.93
CA PHE A 120 -21.08 -10.87 -14.00
C PHE A 120 -20.18 -9.80 -14.61
N ALA A 121 -20.67 -8.57 -14.78
CA ALA A 121 -19.84 -7.45 -15.22
C ALA A 121 -18.72 -7.13 -14.21
N LEU A 122 -19.04 -7.10 -12.92
CA LEU A 122 -18.07 -6.96 -11.83
C LEU A 122 -16.99 -8.06 -11.93
N LEU A 123 -17.41 -9.32 -12.05
CA LEU A 123 -16.50 -10.47 -12.14
C LEU A 123 -15.54 -10.36 -13.34
N VAL A 124 -16.05 -9.97 -14.52
CA VAL A 124 -15.23 -9.76 -15.72
C VAL A 124 -14.20 -8.64 -15.50
N PHE A 125 -14.60 -7.55 -14.86
CA PHE A 125 -13.67 -6.44 -14.59
C PHE A 125 -12.62 -6.78 -13.53
N ARG A 126 -12.98 -7.49 -12.46
CA ARG A 126 -12.01 -8.05 -11.50
C ARG A 126 -11.02 -8.98 -12.21
N ALA A 127 -11.52 -9.84 -13.12
CA ALA A 127 -10.66 -10.69 -13.93
C ALA A 127 -9.72 -9.91 -14.88
N TYR A 128 -10.14 -8.76 -15.43
CA TYR A 128 -9.27 -7.88 -16.23
C TYR A 128 -8.22 -7.16 -15.39
N GLN A 129 -8.54 -6.84 -14.14
CA GLN A 129 -7.57 -6.33 -13.18
C GLN A 129 -6.51 -7.41 -12.88
N TYR A 130 -6.93 -8.62 -12.48
CA TYR A 130 -6.05 -9.69 -12.03
C TYR A 130 -5.20 -10.32 -13.12
N SER A 131 -5.70 -10.37 -14.36
CA SER A 131 -4.90 -10.82 -15.51
C SER A 131 -3.96 -9.75 -16.06
N GLY A 132 -3.96 -8.55 -15.48
CA GLY A 132 -3.09 -7.44 -15.87
C GLY A 132 -3.54 -6.70 -17.14
N ILE A 133 -4.73 -6.96 -17.66
CA ILE A 133 -5.27 -6.30 -18.86
C ILE A 133 -5.43 -4.81 -18.63
N PHE A 134 -6.00 -4.39 -17.49
CA PHE A 134 -6.10 -2.97 -17.15
C PHE A 134 -4.74 -2.30 -17.02
N SER A 135 -3.78 -2.97 -16.38
CA SER A 135 -2.41 -2.48 -16.21
C SER A 135 -1.66 -2.32 -17.53
N ALA A 136 -1.87 -3.24 -18.48
CA ALA A 136 -1.30 -3.18 -19.82
C ALA A 136 -1.88 -2.06 -20.67
N LEU A 137 -3.16 -1.72 -20.45
CA LEU A 137 -3.86 -0.66 -21.15
C LEU A 137 -3.61 0.72 -20.58
N ALA A 138 -3.34 0.80 -19.28
CA ALA A 138 -3.14 2.05 -18.56
C ALA A 138 -1.90 2.79 -19.09
N ARG A 139 -1.98 4.13 -19.11
CA ARG A 139 -0.89 5.02 -19.54
C ARG A 139 -0.61 6.00 -18.41
N GLY A 140 0.65 6.36 -18.19
CA GLY A 140 1.02 7.34 -17.18
C GLY A 140 2.51 7.35 -16.85
N THR A 141 2.86 8.05 -15.77
CA THR A 141 4.22 8.17 -15.24
C THR A 141 4.55 6.98 -14.32
N THR A 142 5.76 6.95 -13.76
CA THR A 142 6.27 5.84 -12.93
C THR A 142 5.35 5.44 -11.77
N ASN A 143 4.58 6.37 -11.20
CA ASN A 143 3.77 6.13 -9.99
C ASN A 143 2.25 6.22 -10.20
N ILE A 144 1.77 6.83 -11.29
CA ILE A 144 0.33 7.02 -11.55
C ILE A 144 0.03 6.65 -12.99
N VAL A 145 -0.89 5.70 -13.18
CA VAL A 145 -1.41 5.32 -14.49
C VAL A 145 -2.92 5.50 -14.53
N ASN A 146 -3.46 5.83 -15.70
CA ASN A 146 -4.88 6.04 -15.93
C ASN A 146 -5.38 5.08 -17.03
N LEU A 147 -6.48 4.35 -16.78
CA LEU A 147 -7.12 3.42 -17.72
C LEU A 147 -7.79 4.13 -18.90
N GLY A 148 -8.39 5.29 -18.66
CA GLY A 148 -9.04 6.16 -19.64
C GLY A 148 -10.36 5.61 -20.17
N LEU A 149 -11.44 6.37 -20.01
CA LEU A 149 -12.79 5.95 -20.40
C LEU A 149 -12.91 5.38 -21.83
N LYS A 150 -12.25 5.99 -22.82
CA LYS A 150 -12.30 5.52 -24.21
C LYS A 150 -11.64 4.15 -24.39
N ARG A 151 -10.53 3.90 -23.70
CA ARG A 151 -9.82 2.62 -23.73
C ARG A 151 -10.63 1.54 -23.00
N PHE A 152 -11.16 1.88 -21.83
CA PHE A 152 -12.07 1.00 -21.08
C PHE A 152 -13.27 0.56 -21.94
N ARG A 153 -13.98 1.51 -22.56
CA ARG A 153 -15.12 1.21 -23.45
C ARG A 153 -14.75 0.36 -24.68
N GLY A 154 -13.49 0.39 -25.11
CA GLY A 154 -12.98 -0.35 -26.26
C GLY A 154 -12.49 -1.76 -25.94
N LEU A 155 -12.53 -2.19 -24.67
CA LEU A 155 -12.20 -3.55 -24.29
C LEU A 155 -13.26 -4.53 -24.82
N PRO A 156 -12.86 -5.74 -25.24
CA PRO A 156 -13.83 -6.81 -25.48
C PRO A 156 -14.54 -7.17 -24.18
N PHE A 157 -15.78 -7.63 -24.28
CA PHE A 157 -16.61 -8.07 -23.16
C PHE A 157 -17.32 -9.38 -23.56
N PRO A 158 -17.19 -10.46 -22.76
CA PRO A 158 -17.90 -11.72 -23.03
C PRO A 158 -19.39 -11.59 -22.73
N VAL A 159 -20.24 -12.18 -23.57
CA VAL A 159 -21.69 -12.13 -23.38
C VAL A 159 -22.28 -13.54 -23.39
N PRO A 160 -22.08 -14.37 -22.36
CA PRO A 160 -22.78 -15.64 -22.27
C PRO A 160 -24.31 -15.46 -22.13
N PRO A 161 -25.10 -16.52 -22.32
CA PRO A 161 -26.53 -16.51 -22.00
C PRO A 161 -26.78 -16.04 -20.56
N LEU A 162 -27.89 -15.33 -20.32
CA LEU A 162 -28.16 -14.68 -19.04
C LEU A 162 -28.25 -15.67 -17.87
N GLU A 163 -28.72 -16.89 -18.11
CA GLU A 163 -28.75 -17.97 -17.12
C GLU A 163 -27.33 -18.39 -16.71
N VAL A 164 -26.39 -18.47 -17.67
CA VAL A 164 -24.97 -18.75 -17.41
C VAL A 164 -24.32 -17.61 -16.63
N GLN A 165 -24.62 -16.35 -16.97
CA GLN A 165 -24.11 -15.20 -16.22
C GLN A 165 -24.52 -15.28 -14.74
N ARG A 166 -25.79 -15.61 -14.47
CA ARG A 166 -26.31 -15.75 -13.10
C ARG A 166 -25.65 -16.90 -12.35
N GLU A 167 -25.54 -18.07 -12.97
CA GLU A 167 -24.90 -19.25 -12.37
C GLU A 167 -23.42 -18.97 -12.03
N ILE A 168 -22.68 -18.35 -12.94
CA ILE A 168 -21.29 -17.94 -12.70
C ILE A 168 -21.21 -16.96 -11.52
N SER A 169 -22.06 -15.94 -11.49
CA SER A 169 -22.10 -14.97 -10.39
C SER A 169 -22.44 -15.62 -9.05
N GLU A 170 -23.36 -16.57 -9.03
CA GLU A 170 -23.73 -17.29 -7.82
C GLU A 170 -22.59 -18.17 -7.29
N ARG A 171 -21.96 -18.98 -8.16
CA ARG A 171 -20.78 -19.77 -7.77
C ARG A 171 -19.61 -18.88 -7.32
N SER A 172 -19.40 -17.74 -7.99
CA SER A 172 -18.37 -16.79 -7.60
C SER A 172 -18.58 -16.24 -6.20
N ARG A 173 -19.80 -15.82 -5.85
CA ARG A 173 -20.14 -15.34 -4.51
C ARG A 173 -19.92 -16.40 -3.45
N GLN A 174 -20.40 -17.63 -3.68
CA GLN A 174 -20.24 -18.73 -2.73
C GLN A 174 -18.76 -19.00 -2.38
N VAL A 175 -17.86 -18.92 -3.38
CA VAL A 175 -16.43 -19.12 -3.11
C VAL A 175 -15.79 -17.88 -2.50
N GLN A 176 -16.21 -16.67 -2.91
CA GLN A 176 -15.74 -15.42 -2.29
C GLN A 176 -16.06 -15.40 -0.79
N ASP A 177 -17.28 -15.78 -0.39
CA ASP A 177 -17.68 -15.82 1.03
C ASP A 177 -16.75 -16.75 1.86
N LEU A 178 -16.33 -17.88 1.29
CA LEU A 178 -15.40 -18.81 1.94
C LEU A 178 -13.97 -18.26 2.03
N LEU A 179 -13.52 -17.56 0.97
CA LEU A 179 -12.20 -16.92 0.94
C LEU A 179 -12.13 -15.75 1.91
N ASP A 180 -13.19 -14.94 1.99
CA ASP A 180 -13.29 -13.81 2.91
C ASP A 180 -13.27 -14.29 4.36
N LEU A 181 -14.06 -15.33 4.69
CA LEU A 181 -14.04 -15.94 6.02
C LEU A 181 -12.64 -16.45 6.40
N THR A 182 -11.97 -17.14 5.48
CA THR A 182 -10.63 -17.69 5.72
C THR A 182 -9.60 -16.57 5.89
N THR A 183 -9.66 -15.55 5.04
CA THR A 183 -8.73 -14.43 5.04
C THR A 183 -8.90 -13.58 6.29
N ASP A 184 -10.13 -13.29 6.70
CA ASP A 184 -10.45 -12.58 7.95
C ASP A 184 -9.95 -13.36 9.19
N ALA A 185 -10.16 -14.68 9.23
CA ALA A 185 -9.66 -15.52 10.32
C ALA A 185 -8.12 -15.48 10.43
N LEU A 186 -7.42 -15.56 9.29
CA LEU A 186 -5.95 -15.48 9.25
C LEU A 186 -5.44 -14.08 9.64
N GLN A 187 -6.08 -13.02 9.14
CA GLN A 187 -5.74 -11.63 9.46
C GLN A 187 -5.94 -11.32 10.94
N LYS A 188 -7.00 -11.84 11.57
CA LYS A 188 -7.24 -11.70 13.01
C LYS A 188 -6.24 -12.49 13.86
N THR A 189 -5.79 -13.65 13.37
CA THR A 189 -4.84 -14.51 14.09
C THR A 189 -3.39 -13.99 14.00
N SER A 190 -3.01 -13.37 12.88
CA SER A 190 -1.67 -12.81 12.66
C SER A 190 -1.14 -11.92 13.79
N PRO A 191 -1.85 -10.86 14.25
CA PRO A 191 -1.37 -10.02 15.35
C PRO A 191 -1.30 -10.78 16.69
N MET A 192 -2.22 -11.74 16.91
CA MET A 192 -2.21 -12.55 18.13
C MET A 192 -0.92 -13.35 18.23
N VAL A 193 -0.48 -13.97 17.12
CA VAL A 193 0.75 -14.76 17.07
C VAL A 193 2.00 -13.88 17.14
N SER A 194 1.96 -12.67 16.57
CA SER A 194 3.10 -11.74 16.61
C SER A 194 3.51 -11.34 18.04
N ASP A 195 2.57 -11.31 18.98
CA ASP A 195 2.84 -10.93 20.39
C ASP A 195 3.18 -12.13 21.29
N LEU A 196 2.90 -13.37 20.85
CA LEU A 196 3.14 -14.58 21.64
C LEU A 196 4.61 -14.79 22.03
N PRO A 197 5.61 -14.53 21.17
CA PRO A 197 7.01 -14.72 21.54
C PRO A 197 7.42 -13.99 22.83
N GLN A 198 6.90 -12.78 23.08
CA GLN A 198 7.20 -12.04 24.31
C GLN A 198 6.50 -12.66 25.52
N LYS A 199 5.22 -13.04 25.37
CA LYS A 199 4.41 -13.66 26.43
C LYS A 199 4.94 -15.04 26.84
N VAL A 200 5.41 -15.83 25.87
CA VAL A 200 6.02 -17.15 26.10
C VAL A 200 7.33 -17.00 26.87
N ARG A 201 8.18 -16.03 26.49
CA ARG A 201 9.40 -15.71 27.24
C ARG A 201 9.09 -15.32 28.69
N ASP A 202 8.13 -14.42 28.89
CA ASP A 202 7.72 -14.01 30.24
C ASP A 202 7.19 -15.21 31.04
N ARG A 203 6.33 -16.04 30.45
CA ARG A 203 5.77 -17.22 31.11
C ARG A 203 6.82 -18.24 31.51
N ILE A 204 7.78 -18.53 30.63
CA ILE A 204 8.83 -19.53 30.87
C ILE A 204 9.87 -19.01 31.86
N ILE A 205 10.26 -17.74 31.77
CA ILE A 205 11.31 -17.15 32.62
C ILE A 205 10.76 -16.76 34.00
N LEU A 206 9.57 -16.14 34.06
CA LEU A 206 9.02 -15.55 35.29
C LEU A 206 7.84 -16.36 35.87
N GLY A 207 7.27 -17.31 35.16
CA GLY A 207 6.10 -18.07 35.63
C GLY A 207 4.84 -17.21 35.70
N ASP A 208 4.21 -17.13 36.89
CA ASP A 208 3.03 -16.29 37.17
C ASP A 208 3.41 -14.86 37.61
N THR A 209 4.71 -14.57 37.68
CA THR A 209 5.25 -13.34 38.26
C THR A 209 5.49 -12.28 37.18
N CYS A 210 5.42 -10.98 37.54
CA CYS A 210 5.60 -9.86 36.61
C CYS A 210 6.62 -8.84 37.12
N LEU A 211 7.53 -8.38 36.24
CA LEU A 211 8.48 -7.30 36.53
C LEU A 211 7.79 -5.93 36.39
N ASP A 212 7.87 -5.10 37.44
CA ASP A 212 7.39 -3.72 37.42
C ASP A 212 8.55 -2.73 37.17
N LEU A 213 8.23 -1.50 36.80
CA LEU A 213 9.19 -0.41 36.62
C LEU A 213 9.95 -0.12 37.92
N ASP A 214 9.25 -0.18 39.06
CA ASP A 214 9.77 0.27 40.36
C ASP A 214 10.04 -0.88 41.33
N THR A 215 9.56 -2.10 41.04
CA THR A 215 9.73 -3.25 41.93
C THR A 215 10.11 -4.52 41.17
N THR A 216 11.03 -5.28 41.76
CA THR A 216 11.37 -6.63 41.31
C THR A 216 10.58 -7.63 42.14
N PRO A 217 9.79 -8.50 41.51
CA PRO A 217 8.99 -9.47 42.24
C PRO A 217 9.85 -10.63 42.77
N GLU A 218 9.34 -11.44 43.69
CA GLU A 218 10.04 -12.65 44.12
C GLU A 218 10.10 -13.68 42.99
N LEU A 219 11.31 -14.22 42.73
CA LEU A 219 11.49 -15.33 41.80
C LEU A 219 11.29 -16.65 42.55
N ASN A 220 10.68 -17.63 41.87
CA ASN A 220 10.54 -18.98 42.43
C ASN A 220 11.91 -19.66 42.65
N GLU A 221 12.87 -19.34 41.79
CA GLU A 221 14.26 -19.80 41.84
C GLU A 221 15.17 -18.66 41.37
N GLY A 222 16.39 -18.58 41.90
CA GLY A 222 17.34 -17.53 41.50
C GLY A 222 17.13 -16.19 42.21
N GLU A 223 17.82 -15.16 41.72
CA GLU A 223 17.80 -13.81 42.31
C GLU A 223 17.88 -12.73 41.23
N TRP A 224 17.47 -11.51 41.58
CA TRP A 224 17.63 -10.38 40.69
C TRP A 224 19.03 -9.77 40.80
N ARG A 225 19.61 -9.47 39.65
CA ARG A 225 20.84 -8.69 39.49
C ARG A 225 20.60 -7.55 38.52
N LYS A 226 21.42 -6.51 38.59
CA LYS A 226 21.40 -5.45 37.56
C LYS A 226 22.10 -5.94 36.31
N ALA A 227 21.71 -5.43 35.15
CA ALA A 227 22.40 -5.74 33.89
C ALA A 227 23.90 -5.42 33.96
N SER A 228 24.32 -4.42 34.75
CA SER A 228 25.75 -4.13 34.99
C SER A 228 26.49 -5.17 35.83
N GLU A 229 25.77 -6.01 36.58
CA GLU A 229 26.32 -7.03 37.50
C GLU A 229 26.42 -8.41 36.83
N VAL A 230 25.72 -8.62 35.71
CA VAL A 230 25.73 -9.88 34.94
C VAL A 230 26.63 -9.80 33.69
N VAL A 231 27.39 -8.71 33.52
CA VAL A 231 28.41 -8.59 32.49
C VAL A 231 29.80 -8.73 33.10
N GLY A 232 30.79 -9.19 32.32
CA GLY A 232 32.15 -9.34 32.83
C GLY A 232 32.71 -8.03 33.41
N GLU A 233 33.41 -8.09 34.55
CA GLU A 233 33.91 -6.91 35.28
C GLU A 233 34.75 -5.95 34.42
N SER A 234 35.57 -6.51 33.53
CA SER A 234 36.43 -5.75 32.60
C SER A 234 35.73 -5.31 31.32
N SER A 235 34.45 -5.65 31.15
CA SER A 235 33.69 -5.50 29.91
C SER A 235 32.34 -4.82 30.17
N PRO A 236 32.32 -3.56 30.66
CA PRO A 236 31.08 -2.86 30.98
C PRO A 236 30.19 -2.68 29.74
N ILE A 237 28.91 -2.43 30.00
CA ILE A 237 27.94 -2.09 28.95
C ILE A 237 28.34 -0.75 28.31
N VAL A 238 28.58 -0.78 27.00
CA VAL A 238 29.08 0.36 26.21
C VAL A 238 28.31 0.49 24.90
N TYR A 239 28.29 1.71 24.36
CA TYR A 239 27.93 1.99 22.98
C TYR A 239 29.22 2.10 22.14
N GLY A 240 29.10 2.04 20.81
CA GLY A 240 30.25 2.08 19.91
C GLY A 240 30.50 3.41 19.22
N ILE A 241 30.77 3.34 17.92
CA ILE A 241 31.25 4.44 17.10
C ILE A 241 30.18 5.53 16.98
N LEU A 242 30.56 6.79 17.26
CA LEU A 242 29.70 7.96 17.04
C LEU A 242 29.65 8.38 15.57
N GLN A 243 30.79 8.38 14.89
CA GLN A 243 30.93 8.77 13.48
C GLN A 243 31.78 7.72 12.75
N PRO A 244 31.16 6.83 11.94
CA PRO A 244 31.88 5.75 11.26
C PRO A 244 32.67 6.19 10.03
N GLY A 245 32.61 7.47 9.65
CA GLY A 245 33.26 7.97 8.44
C GLY A 245 32.59 7.47 7.15
N PRO A 246 33.27 7.61 5.99
CA PRO A 246 32.80 7.03 4.74
C PRO A 246 32.84 5.50 4.80
N ASP A 247 31.93 4.86 4.05
CA ASP A 247 31.86 3.40 3.96
C ASP A 247 33.08 2.86 3.19
N ILE A 248 33.76 1.86 3.75
CA ILE A 248 34.95 1.26 3.14
C ILE A 248 34.58 -0.04 2.44
N SER A 249 34.74 -0.08 1.13
CA SER A 249 34.48 -1.29 0.34
C SER A 249 35.62 -2.30 0.47
N GLY A 250 35.29 -3.59 0.51
CA GLY A 250 36.28 -4.69 0.56
C GLY A 250 36.62 -5.19 1.96
N GLU A 251 37.59 -6.09 2.05
CA GLU A 251 37.99 -6.76 3.29
C GLU A 251 38.81 -5.84 4.24
N ASP A 252 39.33 -4.72 3.73
CA ASP A 252 40.19 -3.79 4.47
C ASP A 252 39.43 -2.97 5.53
N GLY A 253 38.11 -2.92 5.46
CA GLY A 253 37.27 -2.19 6.42
C GLY A 253 36.75 -3.08 7.55
N VAL A 254 36.61 -2.53 8.75
CA VAL A 254 36.04 -3.26 9.91
C VAL A 254 34.51 -3.16 9.86
N PRO A 255 33.76 -4.28 9.84
CA PRO A 255 32.30 -4.24 9.82
C PRO A 255 31.74 -3.61 11.09
N TYR A 256 30.66 -2.86 10.97
CA TYR A 256 29.96 -2.31 12.12
C TYR A 256 28.44 -2.48 12.02
N ILE A 257 27.83 -2.73 13.18
CA ILE A 257 26.40 -3.05 13.32
C ILE A 257 25.64 -1.80 13.79
N ARG A 258 24.51 -1.52 13.14
CA ARG A 258 23.56 -0.46 13.50
C ARG A 258 22.28 -1.07 14.06
N GLY A 259 21.48 -0.27 14.75
CA GLY A 259 20.19 -0.75 15.30
C GLY A 259 19.23 -1.30 14.24
N GLN A 260 19.31 -0.83 12.99
CA GLN A 260 18.51 -1.35 11.87
C GLN A 260 18.99 -2.72 11.35
N ASP A 261 20.23 -3.10 11.66
CA ASP A 261 20.81 -4.38 11.25
C ASP A 261 20.44 -5.51 12.23
N LEU A 262 19.79 -5.19 13.35
CA LEU A 262 19.23 -6.16 14.28
C LEU A 262 17.81 -6.55 13.85
N ARG A 263 17.54 -7.83 13.66
CA ARG A 263 16.21 -8.34 13.28
C ARG A 263 15.96 -9.72 13.89
N GLU A 264 14.88 -9.85 14.66
CA GLU A 264 14.35 -11.13 15.15
C GLU A 264 15.37 -12.03 15.87
N GLY A 265 16.33 -11.46 16.61
CA GLY A 265 17.37 -12.23 17.33
C GLY A 265 18.69 -12.37 16.55
N GLU A 266 18.72 -11.97 15.29
CA GLU A 266 19.85 -12.12 14.38
C GLU A 266 20.41 -10.76 13.92
N ILE A 267 21.61 -10.82 13.32
CA ILE A 267 22.29 -9.69 12.69
C ILE A 267 22.25 -9.87 11.17
N LEU A 268 21.78 -8.85 10.46
CA LEU A 268 21.71 -8.85 8.99
C LEU A 268 23.09 -8.60 8.37
N GLU A 269 23.90 -9.64 8.27
CA GLU A 269 25.31 -9.57 7.84
C GLU A 269 25.51 -9.00 6.43
N GLN A 270 24.60 -9.32 5.51
CA GLN A 270 24.74 -8.98 4.08
C GLN A 270 24.68 -7.46 3.79
N GLN A 271 24.14 -6.67 4.72
CA GLN A 271 23.97 -5.22 4.57
C GLN A 271 24.87 -4.40 5.50
N LEU A 272 25.82 -5.06 6.19
CA LEU A 272 26.73 -4.39 7.10
C LEU A 272 27.65 -3.44 6.35
N ARG A 273 27.80 -2.26 6.94
CA ARG A 273 28.76 -1.25 6.48
C ARG A 273 30.09 -1.45 7.17
N ARG A 274 31.13 -0.85 6.62
CA ARG A 274 32.50 -0.96 7.14
C ARG A 274 33.10 0.40 7.41
N THR A 275 33.87 0.49 8.47
CA THR A 275 34.60 1.68 8.90
C THR A 275 36.11 1.45 8.77
N SER A 276 36.90 2.51 8.91
CA SER A 276 38.35 2.41 8.86
C SER A 276 38.91 1.71 10.11
N PRO A 277 39.99 0.91 9.98
CA PRO A 277 40.67 0.33 11.13
C PRO A 277 41.09 1.39 12.16
N GLU A 278 41.48 2.58 11.72
CA GLU A 278 41.86 3.69 12.62
C GLU A 278 40.67 4.25 13.42
N ILE A 279 39.47 4.26 12.83
CA ILE A 279 38.25 4.61 13.56
C ILE A 279 37.90 3.48 14.52
N ALA A 280 37.88 2.23 14.06
CA ALA A 280 37.56 1.07 14.90
C ALA A 280 38.48 0.97 16.12
N GLN A 281 39.78 1.22 15.95
CA GLN A 281 40.76 1.17 17.05
C GLN A 281 40.47 2.20 18.16
N LYS A 282 39.93 3.38 17.83
CA LYS A 282 39.51 4.37 18.84
C LYS A 282 38.35 3.87 19.72
N TYR A 283 37.62 2.86 19.25
CA TYR A 283 36.48 2.24 19.92
C TYR A 283 36.77 0.77 20.26
N GLU A 284 38.02 0.40 20.52
CA GLU A 284 38.43 -0.97 20.86
C GLU A 284 37.62 -1.54 22.05
N ARG A 285 37.24 -0.69 23.01
CA ARG A 285 36.38 -1.09 24.15
C ARG A 285 35.01 -1.65 23.77
N SER A 286 34.49 -1.30 22.59
CA SER A 286 33.21 -1.77 22.07
C SER A 286 33.36 -2.85 21.01
N ALA A 287 34.59 -3.30 20.73
CA ALA A 287 34.83 -4.40 19.82
C ALA A 287 34.08 -5.65 20.30
N LEU A 288 33.38 -6.25 19.34
CA LEU A 288 32.51 -7.38 19.57
C LEU A 288 33.33 -8.67 19.66
N ARG A 289 32.76 -9.62 20.40
CA ARG A 289 33.22 -11.02 20.45
C ARG A 289 32.02 -11.94 20.24
N PRO A 290 32.23 -13.16 19.76
CA PRO A 290 31.18 -14.15 19.66
C PRO A 290 30.52 -14.37 21.04
N GLY A 291 29.19 -14.41 21.06
CA GLY A 291 28.40 -14.50 22.29
C GLY A 291 28.14 -13.18 23.01
N ASP A 292 28.69 -12.04 22.55
CA ASP A 292 28.21 -10.73 23.00
C ASP A 292 26.72 -10.59 22.63
N VAL A 293 25.92 -9.98 23.50
CA VAL A 293 24.50 -9.70 23.28
C VAL A 293 24.31 -8.23 23.01
N LEU A 294 23.69 -7.91 21.87
CA LEU A 294 23.43 -6.54 21.43
C LEU A 294 22.01 -6.13 21.80
N LEU A 295 21.85 -4.87 22.20
CA LEU A 295 20.56 -4.24 22.46
C LEU A 295 20.47 -2.92 21.70
N GLY A 296 19.44 -2.77 20.88
CA GLY A 296 19.07 -1.49 20.29
C GLY A 296 18.68 -0.47 21.37
N ILE A 297 19.22 0.74 21.29
CA ILE A 297 18.95 1.81 22.28
C ILE A 297 18.42 3.09 21.65
N ILE A 298 18.14 3.09 20.35
CA ILE A 298 17.52 4.21 19.62
C ILE A 298 16.37 3.66 18.78
N ARG A 299 15.18 4.29 18.90
CA ARG A 299 13.89 3.92 18.32
C ARG A 299 13.30 2.58 18.76
N HIS A 300 14.12 1.53 18.80
CA HIS A 300 13.68 0.16 19.10
C HIS A 300 14.71 -0.56 19.99
N THR A 301 14.20 -1.48 20.81
CA THR A 301 14.95 -2.29 21.78
C THR A 301 15.22 -3.71 21.27
N ARG A 302 15.59 -3.83 19.98
CA ARG A 302 15.86 -5.13 19.35
C ARG A 302 17.10 -5.79 19.94
N VAL A 303 17.12 -7.12 19.95
CA VAL A 303 18.18 -7.94 20.56
C VAL A 303 18.78 -8.85 19.51
N ALA A 304 20.09 -9.10 19.58
CA ALA A 304 20.75 -10.14 18.80
C ALA A 304 22.01 -10.66 19.50
N ILE A 305 22.42 -11.88 19.17
CA ILE A 305 23.67 -12.47 19.64
C ILE A 305 24.72 -12.30 18.53
N VAL A 306 25.95 -11.94 18.90
CA VAL A 306 27.05 -11.82 17.96
C VAL A 306 27.56 -13.22 17.57
N PRO A 307 27.51 -13.59 16.27
CA PRO A 307 27.99 -14.87 15.78
C PRO A 307 29.53 -14.88 15.63
N GLN A 308 30.10 -16.04 15.28
CA GLN A 308 31.56 -16.20 15.20
C GLN A 308 32.20 -15.35 14.10
N GLU A 309 31.46 -15.15 13.00
CA GLU A 309 31.85 -14.44 11.79
C GLU A 309 32.05 -12.94 12.02
N LEU A 310 31.48 -12.40 13.10
CA LEU A 310 31.55 -10.99 13.46
C LEU A 310 32.49 -10.72 14.64
N ASP A 311 33.42 -11.63 14.93
CA ASP A 311 34.49 -11.36 15.90
C ASP A 311 35.32 -10.14 15.47
N GLY A 312 35.55 -9.21 16.41
CA GLY A 312 36.24 -7.95 16.14
C GLY A 312 35.41 -6.88 15.42
N ALA A 313 34.15 -7.17 15.06
CA ALA A 313 33.24 -6.16 14.51
C ALA A 313 32.96 -5.04 15.53
N GLN A 314 32.40 -3.94 15.04
CA GLN A 314 32.06 -2.78 15.86
C GLN A 314 30.54 -2.56 15.94
N ILE A 315 30.13 -1.70 16.87
CA ILE A 315 28.75 -1.22 16.98
C ILE A 315 28.71 0.30 16.81
N THR A 316 27.52 0.85 16.61
CA THR A 316 27.30 2.31 16.60
C THR A 316 26.69 2.80 17.91
N GLN A 317 26.52 4.12 18.04
CA GLN A 317 25.82 4.73 19.17
C GLN A 317 24.35 4.28 19.35
N GLY A 318 23.73 3.69 18.32
CA GLY A 318 22.34 3.19 18.38
C GLY A 318 22.19 1.83 19.03
N THR A 319 23.28 1.23 19.48
CA THR A 319 23.36 -0.15 19.99
C THR A 319 24.24 -0.20 21.23
N ALA A 320 23.82 -0.96 22.24
CA ALA A 320 24.58 -1.28 23.42
C ALA A 320 25.08 -2.72 23.33
N ARG A 321 26.32 -2.96 23.75
CA ARG A 321 26.91 -4.29 23.86
C ARG A 321 26.91 -4.74 25.31
N LEU A 322 26.34 -5.90 25.58
CA LEU A 322 26.41 -6.61 26.85
C LEU A 322 27.29 -7.85 26.62
N ARG A 323 28.39 -7.97 27.36
CA ARG A 323 29.24 -9.17 27.32
C ARG A 323 28.94 -10.01 28.56
N PRO A 324 28.19 -11.12 28.43
CA PRO A 324 27.79 -11.94 29.56
C PRO A 324 29.00 -12.38 30.40
N ALA A 325 28.85 -12.37 31.72
CA ALA A 325 29.81 -13.01 32.63
C ALA A 325 29.69 -14.53 32.57
N ALA A 326 30.61 -15.27 33.19
CA ALA A 326 30.61 -16.74 33.17
C ALA A 326 29.33 -17.36 33.81
N GLU A 327 28.67 -16.62 34.68
CA GLU A 327 27.47 -17.04 35.40
C GLU A 327 26.18 -16.85 34.58
N ILE A 328 26.26 -16.21 33.40
CA ILE A 328 25.09 -15.97 32.56
C ILE A 328 25.32 -16.43 31.12
N ASP A 329 24.42 -17.25 30.62
CA ASP A 329 24.42 -17.75 29.26
C ASP A 329 23.98 -16.65 28.28
N SER A 330 24.69 -16.52 27.14
CA SER A 330 24.40 -15.50 26.13
C SER A 330 23.01 -15.62 25.55
N SER A 331 22.56 -16.84 25.25
CA SER A 331 21.23 -17.10 24.70
C SER A 331 20.16 -16.79 25.74
N PHE A 332 20.38 -17.19 26.99
CA PHE A 332 19.47 -16.84 28.08
C PHE A 332 19.32 -15.32 28.24
N LEU A 333 20.44 -14.58 28.26
CA LEU A 333 20.39 -13.11 28.33
C LEU A 333 19.65 -12.52 27.13
N ALA A 334 19.85 -13.05 25.92
CA ALA A 334 19.14 -12.60 24.74
C ALA A 334 17.62 -12.85 24.84
N HIS A 335 17.18 -14.02 25.31
CA HIS A 335 15.77 -14.28 25.58
C HIS A 335 15.21 -13.36 26.67
N TRP A 336 15.94 -13.13 27.76
CA TRP A 336 15.49 -12.20 28.80
C TRP A 336 15.30 -10.80 28.23
N LEU A 337 16.31 -10.26 27.53
CA LEU A 337 16.21 -8.92 26.94
C LEU A 337 15.06 -8.83 25.93
N ALA A 338 14.74 -9.92 25.22
CA ALA A 338 13.64 -9.99 24.27
C ALA A 338 12.26 -10.28 24.91
N SER A 339 12.19 -10.53 26.22
CA SER A 339 10.94 -10.84 26.92
C SER A 339 10.02 -9.62 26.99
N GLY A 340 8.71 -9.83 27.13
CA GLY A 340 7.75 -8.74 27.26
C GLY A 340 8.02 -7.86 28.48
N ALA A 341 8.36 -8.48 29.61
CA ALA A 341 8.74 -7.82 30.85
C ALA A 341 9.95 -6.89 30.70
N ALA A 342 11.08 -7.38 30.17
CA ALA A 342 12.26 -6.56 29.96
C ALA A 342 12.00 -5.44 28.93
N GLN A 343 11.31 -5.75 27.83
CA GLN A 343 10.96 -4.78 26.79
C GLN A 343 10.00 -3.70 27.31
N ALA A 344 9.05 -4.03 28.18
CA ALA A 344 8.19 -3.05 28.85
C ALA A 344 8.99 -2.16 29.80
N TRP A 345 9.88 -2.74 30.60
CA TRP A 345 10.75 -2.00 31.51
C TRP A 345 11.65 -1.01 30.78
N LEU A 346 12.25 -1.43 29.66
CA LEU A 346 13.08 -0.59 28.81
C LEU A 346 12.26 0.51 28.14
N ARG A 347 11.13 0.18 27.51
CA ARG A 347 10.27 1.17 26.85
C ARG A 347 9.77 2.25 27.81
N GLY A 348 9.45 1.90 29.05
CA GLY A 348 9.05 2.84 30.09
C GLY A 348 10.12 3.89 30.46
N ARG A 349 11.39 3.67 30.06
CA ARG A 349 12.53 4.57 30.31
C ARG A 349 13.07 5.24 29.05
N MET A 350 12.47 4.99 27.88
CA MET A 350 12.83 5.68 26.65
C MET A 350 12.44 7.16 26.72
N ARG A 351 13.33 8.05 26.26
CA ARG A 351 13.09 9.51 26.23
C ARG A 351 13.24 10.07 24.82
N GLY A 352 12.38 11.02 24.46
CA GLY A 352 12.43 11.75 23.17
C GLY A 352 11.24 11.44 22.25
N ILE A 353 10.84 12.41 21.42
CA ILE A 353 9.64 12.32 20.57
C ILE A 353 9.95 11.69 19.20
N ASN A 354 10.93 12.22 18.46
CA ASN A 354 11.22 11.77 17.07
C ASN A 354 12.27 10.64 16.99
N MET A 355 13.13 10.54 18.00
CA MET A 355 14.23 9.59 18.13
C MET A 355 14.30 9.11 19.59
N PRO A 356 13.28 8.38 20.09
CA PRO A 356 13.28 7.94 21.47
C PRO A 356 14.52 7.07 21.72
N GLY A 357 15.25 7.35 22.78
CA GLY A 357 16.50 6.66 23.11
C GLY A 357 16.58 6.24 24.56
N LEU A 358 17.42 5.24 24.83
CA LEU A 358 17.79 4.77 26.16
C LEU A 358 19.18 5.26 26.52
N ASN A 359 19.33 5.79 27.73
CA ASN A 359 20.64 6.06 28.28
C ASN A 359 21.27 4.75 28.77
N LEU A 360 22.59 4.61 28.62
CA LEU A 360 23.30 3.43 29.15
C LEU A 360 23.17 3.28 30.67
N ALA A 361 22.93 4.38 31.39
CA ALA A 361 22.63 4.32 32.83
C ALA A 361 21.34 3.51 33.09
N ASP A 362 20.29 3.74 32.31
CA ASP A 362 19.04 2.99 32.42
C ASP A 362 19.25 1.52 32.02
N VAL A 363 19.95 1.26 30.91
CA VAL A 363 20.27 -0.12 30.48
C VAL A 363 21.02 -0.89 31.58
N ARG A 364 21.97 -0.27 32.26
CA ARG A 364 22.73 -0.89 33.35
C ARG A 364 21.87 -1.23 34.57
N GLN A 365 20.78 -0.52 34.81
CA GLN A 365 19.88 -0.76 35.95
C GLN A 365 18.79 -1.79 35.65
N LEU A 366 18.65 -2.26 34.40
CA LEU A 366 17.65 -3.28 34.06
C LEU A 366 17.82 -4.49 34.98
N PRO A 367 16.76 -4.91 35.71
CA PRO A 367 16.78 -6.14 36.47
C PRO A 367 16.91 -7.35 35.52
N VAL A 368 17.81 -8.27 35.85
CA VAL A 368 18.06 -9.52 35.14
C VAL A 368 17.91 -10.66 36.14
N PRO A 369 17.05 -11.65 35.87
CA PRO A 369 16.94 -12.82 36.73
C PRO A 369 18.19 -13.70 36.53
N LEU A 370 18.86 -14.04 37.61
CA LEU A 370 20.03 -14.90 37.63
C LEU A 370 19.65 -16.26 38.21
N PHE A 371 19.65 -17.27 37.34
CA PHE A 371 19.50 -18.69 37.72
C PHE A 371 20.85 -19.41 37.65
N SER A 372 20.93 -20.67 38.10
CA SER A 372 22.11 -21.50 37.82
C SER A 372 22.33 -21.65 36.31
N VAL A 373 23.57 -21.81 35.86
CA VAL A 373 23.90 -21.96 34.43
C VAL A 373 23.20 -23.18 33.83
N GLU A 374 23.07 -24.26 34.61
CA GLU A 374 22.32 -25.45 34.22
C GLU A 374 20.85 -25.12 33.96
N LYS A 375 20.21 -24.34 34.84
CA LYS A 375 18.82 -23.93 34.68
C LYS A 375 18.64 -22.98 33.51
N GLN A 376 19.55 -22.03 33.31
CA GLN A 376 19.52 -21.13 32.16
C GLN A 376 19.52 -21.91 30.84
N ARG A 377 20.39 -22.93 30.72
CA ARG A 377 20.44 -23.80 29.52
C ARG A 377 19.17 -24.62 29.31
N GLU A 378 18.57 -25.13 30.39
CA GLU A 378 17.26 -25.81 30.33
C GLU A 378 16.17 -24.86 29.81
N LEU A 379 16.11 -23.63 30.34
CA LEU A 379 15.15 -22.62 29.89
C LEU A 379 15.39 -22.22 28.43
N VAL A 380 16.65 -22.03 28.01
CA VAL A 380 17.01 -21.71 26.63
C VAL A 380 16.51 -22.78 25.67
N THR A 381 16.72 -24.07 25.98
CA THR A 381 16.22 -25.16 25.12
C THR A 381 14.69 -25.10 24.97
N LEU A 382 13.96 -24.92 26.08
CA LEU A 382 12.50 -24.81 26.05
C LEU A 382 12.04 -23.56 25.28
N LEU A 383 12.74 -22.45 25.44
CA LEU A 383 12.44 -21.19 24.77
C LEU A 383 12.70 -21.29 23.27
N ASP A 384 13.83 -21.83 22.84
CA ASP A 384 14.19 -22.02 21.45
C ASP A 384 13.16 -22.90 20.73
N ASP A 385 12.78 -24.03 21.33
CA ASP A 385 11.75 -24.92 20.80
C ASP A 385 10.41 -24.19 20.63
N ALA A 386 9.96 -23.48 21.68
CA ALA A 386 8.69 -22.77 21.66
C ALA A 386 8.67 -21.59 20.66
N ILE A 387 9.77 -20.84 20.56
CA ILE A 387 9.89 -19.72 19.60
C ILE A 387 9.95 -20.25 18.17
N ALA A 388 10.68 -21.33 17.91
CA ALA A 388 10.73 -21.96 16.59
C ALA A 388 9.35 -22.44 16.12
N GLU A 389 8.54 -23.02 17.00
CA GLU A 389 7.16 -23.39 16.69
C GLU A 389 6.28 -22.17 16.35
N LEU A 390 6.44 -21.06 17.08
CA LEU A 390 5.72 -19.82 16.81
C LEU A 390 6.13 -19.19 15.48
N ASP A 391 7.42 -19.19 15.16
CA ASP A 391 7.90 -18.64 13.88
C ASP A 391 7.41 -19.49 12.69
N LEU A 392 7.39 -20.82 12.83
CA LEU A 392 6.76 -21.71 11.85
C LEU A 392 5.26 -21.40 11.69
N LEU A 393 4.55 -21.11 12.78
CA LEU A 393 3.14 -20.73 12.72
C LEU A 393 2.94 -19.38 12.01
N ARG A 394 3.79 -18.39 12.27
CA ARG A 394 3.78 -17.08 11.59
C ARG A 394 3.98 -17.25 10.09
N GLU A 395 4.98 -18.03 9.69
CA GLU A 395 5.25 -18.32 8.28
C GLU A 395 4.07 -19.03 7.60
N LYS A 396 3.43 -19.98 8.29
CA LYS A 396 2.22 -20.67 7.77
C LYS A 396 1.05 -19.72 7.58
N ILE A 397 0.84 -18.77 8.49
CA ILE A 397 -0.23 -17.76 8.37
C ILE A 397 0.06 -16.83 7.18
N GLU A 398 1.27 -16.32 7.05
CA GLU A 398 1.67 -15.45 5.94
C GLU A 398 1.56 -16.17 4.60
N THR A 399 2.07 -17.40 4.53
CA THR A 399 1.95 -18.25 3.35
C THR A 399 0.48 -18.56 3.03
N GLY A 400 -0.36 -18.78 4.04
CA GLY A 400 -1.79 -19.00 3.90
C GLY A 400 -2.50 -17.79 3.31
N LEU A 401 -2.21 -16.57 3.80
CA LEU A 401 -2.73 -15.32 3.26
C LEU A 401 -2.33 -15.11 1.79
N ASN A 402 -1.04 -15.31 1.49
CA ASN A 402 -0.53 -15.18 0.11
C ASN A 402 -1.20 -16.20 -0.83
N ARG A 403 -1.36 -17.46 -0.38
CA ARG A 403 -2.06 -18.50 -1.15
C ARG A 403 -3.53 -18.17 -1.36
N SER A 404 -4.23 -17.67 -0.35
CA SER A 404 -5.64 -17.23 -0.46
C SER A 404 -5.80 -16.20 -1.58
N ASN A 405 -4.99 -15.14 -1.55
CA ASN A 405 -5.00 -14.08 -2.57
C ASN A 405 -4.67 -14.62 -3.97
N MET A 406 -3.74 -15.58 -4.09
CA MET A 406 -3.41 -16.20 -5.38
C MET A 406 -4.56 -17.06 -5.92
N ILE A 407 -5.20 -17.85 -5.06
CA ILE A 407 -6.34 -18.71 -5.43
C ILE A 407 -7.52 -17.84 -5.86
N GLU A 408 -7.85 -16.79 -5.11
CA GLU A 408 -8.89 -15.83 -5.44
C GLU A 408 -8.69 -15.28 -6.85
N ARG A 409 -7.50 -14.73 -7.12
CA ARG A 409 -7.18 -14.14 -8.43
C ARG A 409 -7.34 -15.14 -9.58
N ALA A 410 -6.83 -16.35 -9.40
CA ALA A 410 -6.92 -17.41 -10.41
C ALA A 410 -8.37 -17.87 -10.63
N LEU A 411 -9.13 -18.01 -9.56
CA LEU A 411 -10.52 -18.44 -9.59
C LEU A 411 -11.41 -17.40 -10.29
N ILE A 412 -11.27 -16.13 -9.94
CA ILE A 412 -12.00 -15.01 -10.54
C ILE A 412 -11.77 -14.98 -12.06
N VAL A 413 -10.52 -15.12 -12.52
CA VAL A 413 -10.22 -15.21 -13.95
C VAL A 413 -10.84 -16.45 -14.59
N SER A 414 -10.76 -17.61 -13.92
CA SER A 414 -11.31 -18.87 -14.42
C SER A 414 -12.85 -18.86 -14.53
N LEU A 415 -13.54 -18.25 -13.57
CA LEU A 415 -14.99 -18.09 -13.56
C LEU A 415 -15.48 -17.02 -14.54
N ALA A 416 -14.74 -15.93 -14.71
CA ALA A 416 -15.13 -14.86 -15.62
C ALA A 416 -15.14 -15.32 -17.08
N TYR A 417 -14.09 -16.02 -17.52
CA TYR A 417 -13.93 -16.44 -18.92
C TYR A 417 -12.93 -17.59 -19.13
N GLY A 418 -12.53 -18.33 -18.10
CA GLY A 418 -11.59 -19.44 -18.22
C GLY A 418 -12.25 -20.82 -18.17
N ALA A 419 -11.53 -21.79 -17.60
CA ALA A 419 -11.93 -23.20 -17.63
C ALA A 419 -13.24 -23.47 -16.85
N LEU A 420 -13.44 -22.82 -15.71
CA LEU A 420 -14.68 -22.98 -14.94
C LEU A 420 -15.88 -22.35 -15.65
N ALA A 421 -15.67 -21.20 -16.30
CA ALA A 421 -16.68 -20.58 -17.14
C ALA A 421 -17.13 -21.52 -18.27
N GLU A 422 -16.18 -22.21 -18.91
CA GLU A 422 -16.45 -23.20 -19.96
C GLU A 422 -17.17 -24.45 -19.42
N GLU A 423 -16.79 -24.93 -18.25
CA GLU A 423 -17.49 -26.03 -17.57
C GLU A 423 -18.95 -25.68 -17.25
N ILE A 424 -19.19 -24.54 -16.59
CA ILE A 424 -20.52 -24.06 -16.24
C ILE A 424 -21.39 -23.89 -17.50
N SER A 425 -20.79 -23.37 -18.58
CA SER A 425 -21.49 -23.20 -19.86
C SER A 425 -21.90 -24.52 -20.51
N ARG A 426 -21.16 -25.61 -20.27
CA ARG A 426 -21.51 -26.95 -20.76
C ARG A 426 -22.60 -27.59 -19.89
N GLU A 427 -22.54 -27.41 -18.58
CA GLU A 427 -23.54 -27.91 -17.64
C GLU A 427 -24.90 -27.23 -17.82
N GLN A 428 -24.89 -25.93 -18.06
CA GLN A 428 -26.09 -25.10 -18.20
C GLN A 428 -25.97 -24.19 -19.43
N PRO A 429 -26.29 -24.65 -20.66
CA PRO A 429 -26.10 -23.84 -21.87
C PRO A 429 -27.01 -22.60 -21.96
N GLY A 430 -28.01 -22.48 -21.07
CA GLY A 430 -28.93 -21.36 -21.01
C GLY A 430 -30.04 -21.37 -22.08
N ARG A 431 -31.16 -20.69 -21.79
CA ARG A 431 -32.22 -20.42 -22.78
C ARG A 431 -31.90 -19.15 -23.57
N GLY A 432 -31.55 -19.33 -24.84
CA GLY A 432 -31.23 -18.24 -25.78
C GLY A 432 -29.76 -18.24 -26.19
N THR A 433 -29.45 -17.76 -27.40
CA THR A 433 -28.08 -17.76 -27.90
C THR A 433 -27.35 -16.48 -27.49
N SER A 434 -26.08 -16.62 -27.12
CA SER A 434 -25.17 -15.49 -26.88
C SER A 434 -25.17 -14.46 -28.04
N ALA A 435 -25.30 -14.94 -29.28
CA ALA A 435 -25.40 -14.10 -30.46
C ALA A 435 -26.63 -13.18 -30.48
N ASN A 436 -27.76 -13.62 -29.93
CA ASN A 436 -28.98 -12.81 -29.84
C ASN A 436 -28.80 -11.65 -28.85
N LEU A 437 -28.17 -11.91 -27.70
CA LEU A 437 -27.86 -10.88 -26.70
C LEU A 437 -26.94 -9.81 -27.28
N VAL A 438 -25.84 -10.22 -27.93
CA VAL A 438 -24.91 -9.28 -28.59
C VAL A 438 -25.61 -8.46 -29.67
N SER A 439 -26.52 -9.08 -30.43
CA SER A 439 -27.29 -8.36 -31.45
C SER A 439 -28.19 -7.28 -30.84
N SER A 440 -28.83 -7.57 -29.71
CA SER A 440 -29.63 -6.59 -28.95
C SER A 440 -28.77 -5.45 -28.42
N LEU A 441 -27.63 -5.76 -27.81
CA LEU A 441 -26.68 -4.78 -27.27
C LEU A 441 -26.16 -3.82 -28.35
N ARG A 442 -25.75 -4.35 -29.50
CA ARG A 442 -25.30 -3.53 -30.64
C ARG A 442 -26.40 -2.63 -31.19
N ALA A 443 -27.64 -3.11 -31.21
CA ALA A 443 -28.79 -2.30 -31.63
C ALA A 443 -29.04 -1.13 -30.68
N LYS A 444 -28.95 -1.36 -29.37
CA LYS A 444 -29.05 -0.30 -28.33
C LYS A 444 -27.93 0.73 -28.46
N ALA A 445 -26.67 0.29 -28.52
CA ALA A 445 -25.52 1.18 -28.69
C ALA A 445 -25.62 2.03 -29.96
N GLY A 446 -26.13 1.46 -31.06
CA GLY A 446 -26.40 2.16 -32.31
C GLY A 446 -27.48 3.24 -32.19
N ASN A 447 -28.56 2.97 -31.43
CA ASN A 447 -29.64 3.93 -31.18
C ASN A 447 -29.20 5.07 -30.26
N GLU A 448 -28.49 4.77 -29.17
CA GLU A 448 -27.94 5.77 -28.25
C GLU A 448 -26.93 6.70 -28.96
N SER A 449 -26.08 6.14 -29.82
CA SER A 449 -25.15 6.90 -30.66
C SER A 449 -25.87 7.83 -31.64
N ARG A 450 -27.02 7.41 -32.18
CA ARG A 450 -27.86 8.25 -33.05
C ARG A 450 -28.56 9.36 -32.27
N GLU A 451 -29.09 9.08 -31.09
CA GLU A 451 -29.73 10.08 -30.23
C GLU A 451 -28.76 11.12 -29.71
N SER A 452 -27.58 10.70 -29.24
CA SER A 452 -26.54 11.63 -28.77
C SER A 452 -26.01 12.50 -29.91
N ARG A 453 -25.87 11.97 -31.14
CA ARG A 453 -25.61 12.78 -32.34
C ARG A 453 -26.75 13.78 -32.64
N LYS A 454 -28.02 13.37 -32.53
CA LYS A 454 -29.17 14.28 -32.69
C LYS A 454 -29.16 15.39 -31.64
N LYS A 455 -28.93 15.08 -30.36
CA LYS A 455 -28.81 16.06 -29.27
C LYS A 455 -27.63 17.02 -29.48
N ALA A 456 -26.48 16.53 -29.95
CA ALA A 456 -25.33 17.38 -30.28
C ALA A 456 -25.60 18.32 -31.47
N VAL A 457 -26.33 17.87 -32.49
CA VAL A 457 -26.75 18.69 -33.65
C VAL A 457 -27.80 19.74 -33.23
N VAL A 458 -28.73 19.38 -32.35
CA VAL A 458 -29.74 20.32 -31.80
C VAL A 458 -29.10 21.35 -30.86
N ALA A 459 -28.13 20.95 -30.03
CA ALA A 459 -27.36 21.86 -29.18
C ALA A 459 -26.55 22.86 -30.02
N LYS A 460 -25.92 22.40 -31.13
CA LYS A 460 -25.23 23.29 -32.09
C LYS A 460 -26.16 24.27 -32.82
N LYS A 461 -27.44 23.96 -32.99
CA LYS A 461 -28.43 24.86 -33.62
C LYS A 461 -28.99 25.93 -32.67
N ARG A 462 -28.69 25.87 -31.36
CA ARG A 462 -29.21 26.79 -30.33
C ARG A 462 -28.21 27.84 -29.85
N THR A 463 -27.07 27.98 -30.51
CA THR A 463 -26.08 29.01 -30.18
C THR A 463 -25.82 29.88 -31.41
N PRO A 464 -26.02 31.21 -31.39
CA PRO A 464 -25.51 32.04 -32.46
C PRO A 464 -23.98 31.94 -32.45
N ALA A 465 -23.40 31.79 -33.64
CA ALA A 465 -21.96 31.66 -33.82
C ALA A 465 -21.24 32.89 -33.24
N LYS A 466 -20.64 32.76 -32.06
CA LYS A 466 -19.46 33.55 -31.72
C LYS A 466 -18.27 32.83 -32.35
N ALA A 467 -17.55 33.54 -33.20
CA ALA A 467 -16.27 33.08 -33.73
C ALA A 467 -15.34 32.79 -32.54
N ASN A 468 -15.20 31.51 -32.18
CA ASN A 468 -14.10 31.10 -31.31
C ASN A 468 -12.83 31.22 -32.13
N ILE A 469 -12.13 32.34 -31.96
CA ILE A 469 -10.72 32.42 -32.29
C ILE A 469 -10.05 31.32 -31.48
N LYS A 470 -9.49 30.33 -32.16
CA LYS A 470 -8.73 29.26 -31.52
C LYS A 470 -7.49 29.92 -30.91
N VAL A 471 -7.45 30.03 -29.59
CA VAL A 471 -6.33 30.63 -28.87
C VAL A 471 -5.30 29.55 -28.64
N THR A 472 -4.21 29.57 -29.42
CA THR A 472 -3.06 28.68 -29.26
C THR A 472 -2.10 29.26 -28.22
N PRO A 473 -1.46 28.45 -27.37
CA PRO A 473 -0.40 28.93 -26.48
C PRO A 473 0.82 29.37 -27.31
N SER A 474 1.39 30.54 -26.99
CA SER A 474 2.62 31.05 -27.63
C SER A 474 3.55 31.68 -26.59
N ARG A 475 4.86 31.65 -26.86
CA ARG A 475 5.88 32.17 -25.93
C ARG A 475 5.59 33.59 -25.45
N ASP A 476 5.26 34.49 -26.38
CA ASP A 476 5.01 35.89 -26.05
C ASP A 476 3.82 36.07 -25.10
N ARG A 477 2.76 35.27 -25.26
CA ARG A 477 1.56 35.32 -24.40
C ARG A 477 1.81 34.75 -23.01
N LEU A 478 2.64 33.70 -22.90
CA LEU A 478 3.04 33.19 -21.58
C LEU A 478 3.87 34.23 -20.81
N ILE A 479 4.80 34.91 -21.48
CA ILE A 479 5.63 35.96 -20.85
C ILE A 479 4.77 37.17 -20.47
N GLU A 480 3.85 37.60 -21.33
CA GLU A 480 2.94 38.71 -21.05
C GLU A 480 2.00 38.38 -19.87
N ALA A 481 1.44 37.17 -19.84
CA ALA A 481 0.58 36.72 -18.74
C ALA A 481 1.35 36.59 -17.42
N LEU A 482 2.60 36.11 -17.45
CA LEU A 482 3.47 36.08 -16.27
C LEU A 482 3.83 37.49 -15.77
N ARG A 483 4.14 38.43 -16.66
CA ARG A 483 4.38 39.84 -16.29
C ARG A 483 3.13 40.50 -15.70
N ALA A 484 1.95 40.19 -16.23
CA ALA A 484 0.68 40.70 -15.73
C ALA A 484 0.29 40.10 -14.36
N ALA A 485 0.66 38.85 -14.11
CA ALA A 485 0.38 38.15 -12.85
C ALA A 485 1.33 38.52 -11.70
N GLY A 486 2.50 39.09 -11.98
CA GLY A 486 3.51 39.45 -10.97
C GLY A 486 4.37 38.26 -10.51
N THR A 487 5.23 38.46 -9.51
CA THR A 487 6.33 37.53 -9.13
C THR A 487 5.91 36.19 -8.51
N ARG A 488 4.61 35.84 -8.49
CA ARG A 488 4.11 34.57 -7.92
C ARG A 488 2.84 34.08 -8.62
N ALA A 489 2.98 33.49 -9.81
CA ALA A 489 1.89 32.76 -10.47
C ALA A 489 2.18 31.25 -10.49
N THR A 490 1.19 30.43 -10.15
CA THR A 490 1.29 28.97 -10.35
C THR A 490 1.04 28.61 -11.82
N PRO A 491 1.57 27.47 -12.33
CA PRO A 491 1.27 27.00 -13.67
C PRO A 491 -0.23 26.86 -13.96
N GLU A 492 -1.02 26.46 -12.96
CA GLU A 492 -2.47 26.29 -13.06
C GLU A 492 -3.21 27.64 -13.18
N GLU A 493 -2.80 28.66 -12.42
CA GLU A 493 -3.34 30.02 -12.54
C GLU A 493 -2.97 30.65 -13.89
N LEU A 494 -1.73 30.45 -14.33
CA LEU A 494 -1.27 30.92 -15.64
C LEU A 494 -2.07 30.25 -16.76
N TYR A 495 -2.26 28.93 -16.68
CA TYR A 495 -3.06 28.17 -17.64
C TYR A 495 -4.52 28.65 -17.68
N ALA A 496 -5.12 28.90 -16.52
CA ALA A 496 -6.49 29.40 -16.41
C ALA A 496 -6.64 30.83 -16.99
N SER A 497 -5.68 31.73 -16.75
CA SER A 497 -5.70 33.10 -17.24
C SER A 497 -5.61 33.20 -18.77
N LEU A 498 -4.96 32.22 -19.42
CA LEU A 498 -4.81 32.16 -20.88
C LEU A 498 -6.02 31.56 -21.60
N ALA A 499 -7.06 31.13 -20.87
CA ALA A 499 -8.28 30.53 -21.40
C ALA A 499 -8.02 29.35 -22.36
N LEU A 500 -6.99 28.54 -22.05
CA LEU A 500 -6.58 27.37 -22.83
C LEU A 500 -7.54 26.18 -22.63
N THR A 501 -7.63 25.30 -23.62
CA THR A 501 -8.49 24.10 -23.57
C THR A 501 -7.68 22.85 -23.27
N GLU A 502 -8.31 21.76 -22.79
CA GLU A 502 -7.61 20.50 -22.45
C GLU A 502 -6.69 19.96 -23.56
N GLN A 503 -6.92 20.32 -24.83
CA GLN A 503 -6.07 19.93 -25.96
C GLN A 503 -4.72 20.66 -26.00
N ASP A 504 -4.59 21.77 -25.28
CA ASP A 504 -3.44 22.67 -25.29
C ASP A 504 -2.50 22.45 -24.08
N ILE A 505 -2.85 21.54 -23.16
CA ILE A 505 -2.09 21.26 -21.92
C ILE A 505 -0.65 20.84 -22.22
N ASP A 506 -0.46 19.90 -23.14
CA ASP A 506 0.87 19.38 -23.47
C ASP A 506 1.76 20.47 -24.09
N GLU A 507 1.19 21.30 -24.97
CA GLU A 507 1.90 22.40 -25.62
C GLU A 507 2.25 23.52 -24.62
N PHE A 508 1.34 23.83 -23.70
CA PHE A 508 1.56 24.78 -22.61
C PHE A 508 2.73 24.38 -21.70
N TYR A 509 2.75 23.14 -21.21
CA TYR A 509 3.83 22.65 -20.35
C TYR A 509 5.14 22.41 -21.11
N SER A 510 5.08 22.20 -22.43
CA SER A 510 6.28 22.16 -23.28
C SER A 510 6.90 23.56 -23.40
N LEU A 511 6.09 24.60 -23.64
CA LEU A 511 6.55 25.98 -23.74
C LEU A 511 7.09 26.52 -22.41
N LEU A 512 6.47 26.18 -21.27
CA LEU A 512 6.99 26.56 -19.95
C LEU A 512 8.38 25.97 -19.69
N ARG A 513 8.58 24.68 -20.00
CA ARG A 513 9.90 24.03 -19.87
C ARG A 513 10.94 24.66 -20.79
N GLU A 514 10.53 25.06 -21.98
CA GLU A 514 11.41 25.76 -22.91
C GLU A 514 11.80 27.16 -22.41
N LEU A 515 10.86 27.91 -21.82
CA LEU A 515 11.15 29.23 -21.22
C LEU A 515 12.06 29.11 -19.98
N GLU A 516 11.90 28.05 -19.19
CA GLU A 516 12.78 27.71 -18.06
C GLU A 516 14.19 27.36 -18.56
N THR A 517 14.30 26.49 -19.57
CA THR A 517 15.59 26.08 -20.16
C THR A 517 16.34 27.26 -20.78
N ASN A 518 15.61 28.21 -21.37
CA ASN A 518 16.18 29.42 -21.95
C ASN A 518 16.45 30.54 -20.93
N GLY A 519 16.22 30.30 -19.63
CA GLY A 519 16.48 31.25 -18.56
C GLY A 519 15.56 32.48 -18.53
N LEU A 520 14.41 32.43 -19.21
CA LEU A 520 13.43 33.52 -19.25
C LEU A 520 12.42 33.44 -18.10
N VAL A 521 12.24 32.25 -17.52
CA VAL A 521 11.36 31.98 -16.37
C VAL A 521 12.12 31.16 -15.33
N GLN A 522 12.07 31.56 -14.06
CA GLN A 522 12.57 30.79 -12.94
C GLN A 522 11.42 30.06 -12.24
N VAL A 523 11.68 28.80 -11.87
CA VAL A 523 10.73 27.95 -11.16
C VAL A 523 11.16 27.84 -9.70
N HIS A 524 10.36 28.39 -8.79
CA HIS A 524 10.58 28.32 -7.35
C HIS A 524 9.72 27.24 -6.72
N ARG A 525 10.35 26.34 -5.96
CA ARG A 525 9.68 25.29 -5.18
C ARG A 525 9.96 25.49 -3.69
N PRO A 526 9.13 26.25 -2.97
CA PRO A 526 9.33 26.47 -1.54
C PRO A 526 9.02 25.23 -0.68
N ASP A 527 8.24 24.28 -1.21
CA ASP A 527 7.92 22.99 -0.60
C ASP A 527 7.59 21.95 -1.69
N ASP A 528 7.32 20.70 -1.29
CA ASP A 528 7.02 19.59 -2.20
C ASP A 528 5.65 19.69 -2.90
N THR A 529 4.84 20.69 -2.57
CA THR A 529 3.44 20.84 -3.04
C THR A 529 3.19 22.10 -3.85
N SER A 530 4.10 23.08 -3.79
CA SER A 530 3.90 24.42 -4.37
C SER A 530 4.97 24.73 -5.40
N VAL A 531 4.55 25.24 -6.56
CA VAL A 531 5.43 25.68 -7.65
C VAL A 531 5.04 27.09 -8.08
N PHE A 532 5.99 28.02 -8.07
CA PHE A 532 5.80 29.40 -8.50
C PHE A 532 6.70 29.72 -9.71
N LEU A 533 6.17 30.47 -10.65
CA LEU A 533 6.87 30.95 -11.84
C LEU A 533 7.18 32.44 -11.70
N GLU A 534 8.41 32.83 -11.97
CA GLU A 534 8.85 34.24 -11.97
C GLU A 534 9.59 34.55 -13.28
N VAL A 535 9.31 35.71 -13.88
CA VAL A 535 10.01 36.16 -15.10
C VAL A 535 11.41 36.63 -14.70
N SER A 536 12.44 36.08 -15.32
CA SER A 536 13.82 36.55 -15.10
C SER A 536 13.98 37.95 -15.70
N SER A 537 14.55 38.88 -14.92
CA SER A 537 14.77 40.29 -15.31
C SER A 537 15.70 40.45 -16.50
#